data_AF-A0A5C7B073-F1
#
_entry.id   AF-A0A5C7B073-F1
#
_cell.length_a   1.000
_cell.length_b   1.000
_cell.length_c   1.000
_cell.angle_alpha   90.00
_cell.angle_beta   90.00
_cell.angle_gamma   90.00
#
_symmetry.space_group_name_H-M   'P 1'
#
loop_
_entity.id
_entity.type
_entity.pdbx_description
1 polymer ?
#
loop_
_entity_poly.entity_id
_entity_poly.type
_entity_poly.pdbx_seq_one_letter_code
_entity_poly.pdbx_strand_id
1 'polypeptide(L)'
;MDLIAPGEGQLFWQISFLFCLLYLGFWAYALFDALSSEFRAAHSKFMWVLAILFAPVIGTFLYLSMAKSIRKDRRNFNPSFSKK
;
A
#
# COMPACT_ATOMS: atom_id res chain seq x y z
N MET A 1 19.97 -21.56 -37.90
CA MET A 1 19.74 -20.16 -37.44
C MET A 1 18.81 -20.25 -36.23
N ASP A 2 19.24 -20.98 -35.20
CA ASP A 2 18.36 -21.48 -34.11
C ASP A 2 18.53 -20.69 -32.81
N LEU A 3 19.19 -19.53 -32.92
CA LEU A 3 19.58 -18.68 -31.79
C LEU A 3 18.42 -17.82 -31.23
N ILE A 4 17.21 -17.97 -31.78
CA ILE A 4 16.01 -17.21 -31.38
C ILE A 4 14.89 -18.15 -30.91
N ALA A 5 15.14 -19.46 -30.75
CA ALA A 5 14.14 -20.35 -30.17
C ALA A 5 13.92 -19.96 -28.69
N PRO A 6 12.76 -19.40 -28.30
CA PRO A 6 12.48 -19.11 -26.91
C PRO A 6 12.30 -20.46 -26.21
N GLY A 7 13.26 -20.84 -25.38
CA GLY A 7 13.06 -21.98 -24.48
C GLY A 7 11.98 -21.66 -23.46
N GLU A 8 11.28 -22.68 -22.95
CA GLU A 8 10.24 -22.57 -21.91
C GLU A 8 10.65 -21.62 -20.75
N GLY A 9 11.93 -21.60 -20.38
CA GLY A 9 12.49 -20.73 -19.34
C GLY A 9 12.38 -19.22 -19.59
N GLN A 10 12.26 -18.76 -20.84
CA GLN A 10 12.20 -17.33 -21.16
C GLN A 10 10.87 -16.71 -20.72
N LEU A 11 9.75 -17.42 -20.93
CA LEU A 11 8.43 -16.97 -20.49
C LEU A 11 8.34 -16.92 -18.96
N PHE A 12 8.88 -17.93 -18.27
CA PHE A 12 8.91 -17.95 -16.80
C PHE A 12 9.66 -16.75 -16.23
N TRP A 13 10.81 -16.41 -16.81
CA TRP A 13 11.60 -15.26 -16.35
C TRP A 13 10.86 -13.93 -16.57
N GLN A 14 10.24 -13.75 -17.74
CA GLN A 14 9.47 -12.55 -18.07
C GLN A 14 8.26 -12.37 -17.14
N ILE A 15 7.49 -13.44 -16.90
CA ILE A 15 6.34 -13.41 -15.99
C ILE A 15 6.79 -13.13 -14.56
N SER A 16 7.84 -13.80 -14.09
CA SER A 16 8.40 -13.58 -12.75
C SER A 16 8.88 -12.14 -12.56
N PHE A 17 9.54 -11.58 -13.58
CA PHE A 17 10.02 -10.20 -13.55
C PHE A 17 8.86 -9.19 -13.48
N LEU A 18 7.82 -9.41 -14.29
CA LEU A 18 6.63 -8.57 -14.29
C LEU A 18 5.90 -8.64 -12.94
N PHE A 19 5.80 -9.83 -12.34
CA PHE A 19 5.20 -10.00 -11.01
C PHE A 19 6.02 -9.28 -9.92
N CYS A 20 7.35 -9.34 -10.00
CA CYS A 20 8.24 -8.61 -9.09
C CYS A 20 8.04 -7.09 -9.20
N LEU A 21 7.95 -6.56 -10.43
CA LEU A 21 7.67 -5.14 -10.66
C LEU A 21 6.31 -4.71 -10.10
N LEU A 22 5.27 -5.50 -10.34
CA LEU A 22 3.94 -5.23 -9.79
C LEU A 22 3.96 -5.22 -8.26
N TYR A 23 4.61 -6.20 -7.64
CA TYR A 23 4.74 -6.29 -6.20
C TYR A 23 5.50 -5.08 -5.62
N LEU A 24 6.61 -4.69 -6.26
CA LEU A 24 7.42 -3.55 -5.83
C LEU A 24 6.66 -2.23 -6.00
N GLY A 25 5.91 -2.07 -7.09
CA GLY A 25 5.01 -0.94 -7.30
C GLY A 25 3.88 -0.88 -6.26
N PHE A 26 3.27 -2.01 -5.93
CA PHE A 26 2.22 -2.10 -4.91
C PHE A 26 2.75 -1.75 -3.51
N TRP A 27 3.93 -2.26 -3.16
CA TRP A 27 4.61 -1.94 -1.91
C TRP A 27 4.97 -0.45 -1.83
N ALA A 28 5.58 0.10 -2.88
CA ALA A 28 5.94 1.51 -2.95
C ALA A 28 4.71 2.42 -2.87
N TYR A 29 3.61 2.04 -3.54
CA TYR A 29 2.34 2.75 -3.47
C TYR A 29 1.82 2.83 -2.03
N ALA A 30 1.79 1.72 -1.31
CA ALA A 30 1.32 1.70 0.08
C ALA A 30 2.23 2.53 1.00
N LEU A 31 3.54 2.49 0.78
CA LEU A 31 4.49 3.31 1.54
C LEU A 31 4.27 4.80 1.27
N PHE A 32 4.07 5.18 0.01
CA PHE A 32 3.74 6.56 -0.37
C PHE A 32 2.39 7.02 0.21
N ASP A 33 1.38 6.17 0.18
CA ASP A 33 0.07 6.44 0.79
C ASP A 33 0.18 6.60 2.32
N ALA A 34 1.00 5.78 2.99
CA ALA A 34 1.29 5.93 4.42
C ALA A 34 2.04 7.23 4.75
N LEU A 35 2.96 7.66 3.89
CA LEU A 35 3.71 8.90 4.06
C LEU A 35 2.89 10.15 3.76
N SER A 36 1.96 10.08 2.80
CA SER A 36 1.08 11.20 2.43
C SER A 36 -0.18 11.31 3.29
N SER A 37 -0.59 10.23 3.96
CA SER A 37 -1.77 10.24 4.82
C SER A 37 -1.57 11.13 6.07
N GLU A 38 -2.59 11.97 6.34
CA GLU A 38 -2.72 12.70 7.59
C GLU A 38 -3.27 11.79 8.70
N PHE A 39 -2.37 11.29 9.55
CA PHE A 39 -2.75 10.57 10.76
C PHE A 39 -3.05 11.54 11.90
N ARG A 40 -3.99 11.16 12.76
CA ARG A 40 -4.40 11.95 13.93
C ARG A 40 -3.26 12.09 14.96
N ALA A 41 -2.35 11.12 15.02
CA ALA A 41 -1.17 11.12 15.89
C ALA A 41 0.09 10.71 15.13
N ALA A 42 1.21 11.39 15.39
CA ALA A 42 2.49 11.14 14.74
C ALA A 42 3.02 9.71 14.98
N HIS A 43 2.80 9.16 16.18
CA HIS A 43 3.19 7.77 16.49
C HIS A 43 2.47 6.73 15.63
N SER A 44 1.18 6.94 15.33
CA SER A 44 0.40 6.01 14.50
C SER A 44 0.93 5.94 13.07
N LYS A 45 1.34 7.10 12.51
CA LYS A 45 1.97 7.17 11.19
C LYS A 45 3.27 6.39 11.17
N PHE A 46 4.13 6.62 12.17
CA PHE A 46 5.44 5.98 12.23
C PHE A 46 5.33 4.46 12.33
N MET A 47 4.41 3.94 13.15
CA MET A 47 4.19 2.49 13.26
C MET A 47 3.76 1.86 11.93
N TRP A 48 2.85 2.50 11.17
CA TRP A 48 2.41 1.97 9.88
C TRP A 48 3.52 1.97 8.84
N VAL A 49 4.32 3.04 8.76
CA VAL A 49 5.49 3.10 7.88
C VAL A 49 6.50 2.00 8.25
N LEU A 50 6.76 1.81 9.56
CA LEU A 50 7.67 0.78 10.04
C LEU A 50 7.16 -0.64 9.71
N ALA A 51 5.86 -0.89 9.90
CA ALA A 51 5.25 -2.17 9.55
C ALA A 51 5.36 -2.49 8.05
N ILE A 52 5.12 -1.52 7.17
CA ILE A 52 5.27 -1.69 5.71
C ILE A 52 6.75 -1.93 5.35
N LEU A 53 7.68 -1.25 6.01
CA LEU A 53 9.11 -1.35 5.73
C LEU A 53 9.68 -2.72 6.14
N PHE A 54 9.37 -3.18 7.36
CA PHE A 54 9.91 -4.43 7.92
C PHE A 54 9.09 -5.67 7.56
N ALA A 55 7.81 -5.50 7.21
CA ALA A 55 6.94 -6.57 6.75
C ALA A 55 6.31 -6.19 5.40
N PRO A 56 7.06 -6.23 4.29
CA PRO A 56 6.58 -5.70 3.00
C PRO A 56 5.41 -6.48 2.40
N VAL A 57 5.20 -7.76 2.73
CA VAL A 57 3.99 -8.49 2.33
C VAL A 57 2.86 -8.21 3.33
N ILE A 58 3.09 -8.59 4.59
CA ILE A 58 2.06 -8.58 5.63
C ILE A 58 1.70 -7.15 6.05
N GLY A 59 2.68 -6.30 6.30
CA GLY A 59 2.51 -4.90 6.71
C GLY A 59 1.79 -4.06 5.67
N THR A 60 2.04 -4.29 4.38
CA THR A 60 1.32 -3.63 3.27
C THR A 60 -0.15 -4.02 3.24
N PHE A 61 -0.43 -5.32 3.39
CA PHE A 61 -1.79 -5.83 3.42
C PHE A 61 -2.55 -5.34 4.66
N LEU A 62 -1.91 -5.41 5.82
CA LEU A 62 -2.45 -4.95 7.10
C LEU A 62 -2.71 -3.44 7.08
N TYR A 63 -1.79 -2.66 6.51
CA TYR A 63 -1.92 -1.23 6.33
C TYR A 63 -3.16 -0.88 5.51
N LEU A 64 -3.31 -1.45 4.31
CA LEU A 64 -4.45 -1.13 3.45
C LEU A 64 -5.79 -1.57 4.05
N SER A 65 -5.80 -2.65 4.83
CA SER A 65 -7.00 -3.14 5.51
C SER A 65 -7.39 -2.27 6.71
N MET A 66 -6.45 -1.98 7.62
CA MET A 66 -6.75 -1.34 8.91
C MET A 66 -6.57 0.18 8.91
N ALA A 67 -5.67 0.75 8.10
CA ALA A 67 -5.35 2.17 8.18
C ALA A 67 -6.58 3.06 7.91
N LYS A 68 -7.58 2.58 7.16
CA LYS A 68 -8.85 3.31 6.93
C LYS A 68 -9.60 3.65 8.23
N SER A 69 -9.54 2.78 9.24
CA SER A 69 -10.20 3.01 10.54
C SER A 69 -9.46 4.02 11.43
N ILE A 70 -8.14 4.14 11.23
CA ILE A 70 -7.25 4.98 12.04
C ILE A 70 -7.05 6.37 11.40
N ARG A 71 -7.33 6.50 10.10
CA ARG A 71 -7.34 7.78 9.40
C ARG A 71 -8.30 8.74 10.11
N LYS A 72 -7.87 10.00 10.22
CA LYS A 72 -8.64 11.07 10.84
C LYS A 72 -10.01 11.12 10.18
N ASP A 73 -11.04 10.70 10.93
CA ASP A 73 -12.43 10.76 10.50
C ASP A 73 -12.69 12.15 9.91
N ARG A 74 -13.22 12.20 8.68
CA ARG A 74 -13.69 13.45 8.10
C ARG A 74 -14.85 13.86 8.99
N ARG A 75 -14.57 14.69 10.00
CA ARG A 75 -15.55 15.16 10.97
C ARG A 75 -16.76 15.66 10.19
N ASN A 76 -17.78 14.83 10.11
CA ASN A 76 -18.97 15.13 9.35
C ASN A 76 -19.71 16.15 10.20
N PHE A 77 -19.60 17.42 9.81
CA PHE A 77 -20.18 18.51 10.57
C PHE A 77 -21.69 18.46 10.34
N ASN A 78 -22.41 17.82 11.26
CA ASN A 78 -23.88 17.82 11.28
C ASN A 78 -24.36 18.73 12.42
N PRO A 79 -24.44 20.05 12.19
CA PRO A 79 -24.98 20.96 13.20
C PRO A 79 -26.51 20.80 13.26
N SER A 80 -27.01 20.21 14.35
CA SER A 80 -28.45 20.24 14.65
C SER A 80 -28.80 21.63 15.16
N PHE A 81 -29.16 22.53 14.26
CA PHE A 81 -29.72 23.82 14.64
C PHE A 81 -31.15 23.59 15.16
N SER A 82 -31.31 23.54 16.48
CA SER A 82 -32.62 23.54 17.13
C SER A 82 -33.31 24.87 16.84
N LYS A 83 -34.33 24.86 15.98
CA LYS A 83 -35.16 26.04 15.73
C LYS A 83 -36.07 26.28 16.93
N LYS A 84 -35.97 27.47 17.50
CA LYS A 84 -36.84 27.98 18.57
C LYS A 84 -37.81 28.99 17.98
#